data_AF-A0A6P1A9V9-F1
#
_entry.id   AF-A0A6P1A9V9-F1
#
_cell.length_a   1.000
_cell.length_b   1.000
_cell.length_c   1.000
_cell.angle_alpha   90.00
_cell.angle_beta   90.00
_cell.angle_gamma   90.00
#
_symmetry.space_group_name_H-M   'P 1'
#
loop_
_entity.id
_entity.type
_entity.pdbx_description
1 polymer ?
#
loop_
_entity_poly.entity_id
_entity_poly.type
_entity_poly.pdbx_seq_one_letter_code
_entity_poly.pdbx_strand_id
1 'polypeptide(L)'
;MTEIPENTLLKIQHHFHQLIRQRSGIELDEKSLKLPGLNELLQSQDTKAWFPIPDMYGGFIYRLQTEGEEVKLITESWSRVVTGSGQRHEITAQGIYLVEQGFV
;
A
#
# COMPACT_ATOMS: atom_id res chain seq x y z
N MET A 1 21.83 6.03 3.52
CA MET A 1 20.37 5.97 3.26
C MET A 1 20.19 6.27 1.79
N THR A 2 19.61 5.34 1.03
CA THR A 2 19.36 5.55 -0.41
C THR A 2 18.32 6.65 -0.54
N GLU A 3 18.67 7.76 -1.19
CA GLU A 3 17.74 8.85 -1.43
C GLU A 3 16.72 8.39 -2.49
N ILE A 4 15.45 8.28 -2.10
CA ILE A 4 14.38 7.93 -3.03
C ILE A 4 13.97 9.22 -3.77
N PRO A 5 13.99 9.25 -5.11
CA PRO A 5 13.55 10.42 -5.85
C PRO A 5 12.09 10.76 -5.54
N GLU A 6 11.80 12.03 -5.27
CA GLU A 6 10.44 12.47 -4.89
C GLU A 6 9.39 12.08 -5.94
N ASN A 7 9.70 12.25 -7.23
CA ASN A 7 8.80 11.86 -8.32
C ASN A 7 8.50 10.35 -8.33
N THR A 8 9.48 9.51 -7.98
CA THR A 8 9.29 8.06 -7.87
C THR A 8 8.35 7.75 -6.71
N LEU A 9 8.56 8.38 -5.55
CA LEU A 9 7.72 8.20 -4.39
C LEU A 9 6.27 8.64 -4.64
N LEU A 10 6.06 9.76 -5.32
CA LEU A 10 4.74 10.28 -5.68
C LEU A 10 3.99 9.32 -6.61
N LYS A 11 4.66 8.71 -7.60
CA LYS A 11 4.06 7.70 -8.48
C LYS A 11 3.67 6.44 -7.72
N ILE A 12 4.55 5.93 -6.87
CA ILE A 12 4.26 4.76 -6.01
C ILE A 12 3.07 5.07 -5.11
N GLN A 13 3.03 6.26 -4.48
CA GLN A 13 1.92 6.68 -3.63
C GLN A 13 0.61 6.75 -4.42
N HIS A 14 0.63 7.31 -5.62
CA HIS A 14 -0.54 7.37 -6.50
C HIS A 14 -1.10 5.98 -6.78
N HIS A 15 -0.25 5.04 -7.20
CA HIS A 15 -0.65 3.66 -7.46
C HIS A 15 -1.14 2.93 -6.21
N PHE A 16 -0.52 3.18 -5.05
CA PHE A 16 -0.99 2.62 -3.78
C PHE A 16 -2.39 3.11 -3.42
N HIS A 17 -2.66 4.41 -3.61
CA HIS A 17 -3.98 4.98 -3.39
C HIS A 17 -5.03 4.43 -4.37
N GLN A 18 -4.65 4.14 -5.61
CA GLN A 18 -5.51 3.45 -6.57
C GLN A 18 -5.85 2.03 -6.08
N LEU A 19 -4.85 1.28 -5.61
CA LEU A 19 -5.06 -0.07 -5.08
C LEU A 19 -5.99 -0.06 -3.85
N ILE A 20 -5.79 0.87 -2.91
CA ILE A 20 -6.64 1.01 -1.71
C ILE A 20 -8.09 1.19 -2.12
N ARG A 21 -8.38 2.11 -3.04
CA ARG A 21 -9.74 2.38 -3.56
C ARG A 21 -10.34 1.13 -4.21
N GLN A 22 -9.58 0.44 -5.06
CA GLN A 22 -10.06 -0.76 -5.74
C GLN A 22 -10.40 -1.89 -4.76
N ARG A 23 -9.56 -2.08 -3.74
CA ARG A 23 -9.65 -3.20 -2.79
C ARG A 23 -10.67 -2.99 -1.69
N SER A 24 -10.85 -1.75 -1.21
CA SER A 24 -11.81 -1.46 -0.15
C SER A 24 -13.25 -1.60 -0.65
N GLY A 25 -13.51 -1.39 -1.95
CA GLY A 25 -14.88 -1.40 -2.50
C GLY A 25 -15.77 -0.29 -1.93
N ILE A 26 -15.21 0.58 -1.09
CA ILE A 26 -15.86 1.75 -0.55
C ILE A 26 -15.71 2.82 -1.61
N GLU A 27 -16.82 3.42 -2.03
CA GLU A 27 -16.81 4.74 -2.65
C GLU A 27 -16.27 5.68 -1.58
N LEU A 28 -14.94 5.82 -1.51
CA LEU A 28 -14.26 6.65 -0.53
C LEU A 28 -14.72 8.07 -0.81
N ASP A 29 -15.80 8.50 -0.15
CA ASP A 29 -16.17 9.91 -0.11
C ASP A 29 -14.93 10.60 0.45
N GLU A 30 -14.24 11.35 -0.41
CA GLU A 30 -12.87 11.84 -0.21
C GLU A 30 -12.72 12.67 1.08
N LYS A 31 -13.84 13.00 1.72
CA LYS A 31 -13.95 13.79 2.94
C LYS A 31 -13.78 13.02 4.25
N SER A 32 -13.84 11.68 4.28
CA SER A 32 -13.77 10.94 5.55
C SER A 32 -12.53 10.05 5.75
N LEU A 33 -11.92 9.53 4.68
CA LEU A 33 -10.74 8.65 4.82
C LEU A 33 -9.47 9.32 4.28
N LYS A 34 -8.61 9.78 5.19
CA LYS A 34 -7.29 10.31 4.83
C LYS A 34 -6.37 9.15 4.43
N LEU A 35 -6.04 9.05 3.15
CA LEU A 35 -5.13 8.03 2.63
C LEU A 35 -3.70 8.22 3.16
N PRO A 36 -2.94 7.12 3.35
CA PRO A 36 -1.61 7.19 3.94
C PRO A 36 -0.59 7.88 3.03
N GLY A 37 0.24 8.76 3.59
CA GLY A 37 1.40 9.34 2.91
C GLY A 37 2.62 8.42 3.01
N LEU A 38 3.39 8.29 1.93
CA LEU A 38 4.65 7.51 1.95
C LEU A 38 5.84 8.30 2.51
N ASN A 39 5.75 9.64 2.53
CA ASN A 39 6.77 10.49 3.17
C ASN A 39 6.90 10.22 4.68
N GLU A 40 5.78 9.92 5.35
CA GLU A 40 5.78 9.61 6.79
C GLU A 40 6.54 8.31 7.09
N LEU A 41 6.52 7.34 6.17
CA LEU A 41 7.29 6.10 6.25
C LEU A 41 8.79 6.34 6.12
N LEU A 42 9.22 7.32 5.31
CA LEU A 42 10.63 7.66 5.16
C LEU A 42 11.19 8.39 6.39
N GLN A 43 10.33 9.11 7.09
CA GLN A 43 10.70 9.84 8.32
C GLN A 43 10.63 8.94 9.56
N SER A 44 9.84 7.87 9.52
CA SER A 44 9.72 6.92 10.62
C SER A 44 10.90 5.95 10.67
N GLN A 45 11.27 5.52 11.87
CA GLN A 45 12.21 4.41 12.07
C GLN A 45 11.54 3.05 11.81
N ASP A 46 10.21 3.03 11.67
CA ASP A 46 9.46 1.82 11.37
C ASP A 46 9.73 1.32 9.95
N THR A 47 10.02 0.02 9.85
CA THR A 47 10.22 -0.66 8.56
C THR A 47 8.91 -1.00 7.86
N LYS A 48 7.76 -0.76 8.49
CA LYS A 48 6.42 -1.10 7.99
C LYS A 48 5.35 -0.22 8.63
N ALA A 49 4.27 0.04 7.90
CA ALA A 49 3.11 0.77 8.39
C ALA A 49 1.83 -0.03 8.19
N TRP A 50 0.81 0.29 9.00
CA TRP A 50 -0.51 -0.31 8.95
C TRP A 50 -1.57 0.76 8.66
N PHE A 51 -2.44 0.48 7.71
CA PHE A 51 -3.57 1.32 7.35
C PHE A 51 -4.87 0.50 7.42
N PRO A 52 -5.67 0.65 8.49
CA PRO A 52 -6.91 -0.09 8.64
C PRO A 52 -7.97 0.42 7.65
N ILE A 53 -8.78 -0.51 7.13
CA ILE A 53 -9.97 -0.17 6.35
C ILE A 53 -11.21 -0.48 7.20
N PRO A 54 -12.13 0.49 7.39
CA PRO A 54 -13.41 0.24 8.03
C PRO A 54 -14.12 -0.96 7.42
N ASP A 55 -14.84 -1.72 8.26
CA ASP A 55 -15.64 -2.89 7.88
C ASP A 55 -14.89 -4.11 7.32
N MET A 56 -13.60 -3.98 7.01
CA MET A 56 -12.77 -5.14 6.60
C MET A 56 -12.24 -5.94 7.81
N TYR A 57 -12.24 -5.37 9.02
CA TYR A 57 -11.51 -5.91 10.19
C TYR A 57 -10.06 -6.32 9.82
N GLY A 58 -9.50 -5.54 8.91
CA GLY A 58 -8.28 -5.76 8.17
C GLY A 58 -7.90 -4.45 7.50
N GLY A 59 -7.25 -4.51 6.35
CA GLY A 59 -6.70 -3.32 5.71
C GLY A 59 -5.37 -3.63 5.05
N PHE A 60 -4.44 -2.69 5.11
CA PHE A 60 -3.17 -2.73 4.40
C PHE A 60 -2.00 -2.68 5.36
N ILE A 61 -1.11 -3.67 5.26
CA ILE A 61 0.26 -3.54 5.78
C ILE A 61 1.18 -3.23 4.60
N TYR A 62 2.11 -2.31 4.78
CA TYR A 62 2.94 -1.86 3.68
C TYR A 62 4.31 -1.39 4.15
N ARG A 63 5.32 -1.56 3.29
CA ARG A 63 6.70 -1.14 3.53
C ARG A 63 7.39 -0.76 2.24
N LEU A 64 8.28 0.24 2.31
CA LEU A 64 9.17 0.57 1.21
C LEU A 64 10.39 -0.36 1.21
N GLN A 65 10.79 -0.79 0.03
CA GLN A 65 11.97 -1.59 -0.21
C GLN A 65 12.75 -1.00 -1.38
N THR A 66 14.05 -0.85 -1.20
CA THR A 66 14.98 -0.38 -2.23
C THR A 66 15.91 -1.53 -2.61
N GLU A 67 15.91 -1.93 -3.87
CA GLU A 67 16.81 -2.95 -4.42
C GLU A 67 17.61 -2.31 -5.57
N GLY A 68 18.87 -1.99 -5.29
CA GLY A 68 19.69 -1.21 -6.23
C GLY A 68 19.10 0.19 -6.45
N GLU A 69 18.81 0.51 -7.71
CA GLU A 69 18.18 1.78 -8.11
C GLU A 69 16.63 1.70 -8.12
N GLU A 70 16.06 0.50 -7.98
CA GLU A 70 14.62 0.31 -8.00
C GLU A 70 14.01 0.49 -6.60
N VAL A 71 12.91 1.24 -6.58
CA VAL A 71 12.12 1.49 -5.37
C VAL A 71 10.76 0.86 -5.56
N LYS A 72 10.36 0.02 -4.60
CA LYS A 72 9.05 -0.61 -4.57
C LYS A 72 8.39 -0.50 -3.21
N LEU A 73 7.07 -0.40 -3.22
CA LEU A 73 6.24 -0.60 -2.04
C LEU A 73 5.71 -2.02 -2.06
N ILE A 74 6.04 -2.79 -1.03
CA ILE A 74 5.43 -4.10 -0.79
C ILE A 74 4.21 -3.87 0.08
N THR A 75 3.05 -4.35 -0.33
CA THR A 75 1.83 -4.25 0.48
C THR A 75 1.04 -5.54 0.48
N GLU A 76 0.49 -5.90 1.64
CA GLU A 76 -0.47 -6.98 1.78
C GLU A 76 -1.79 -6.39 2.27
N SER A 77 -2.88 -6.84 1.65
CA SER A 77 -4.23 -6.41 1.97
C SER A 77 -5.13 -7.60 2.22
N TRP A 78 -6.00 -7.53 3.23
CA TRP A 78 -6.97 -8.59 3.52
C TRP A 78 -8.19 -8.06 4.27
N SER A 79 -9.29 -8.83 4.18
CA SER A 79 -10.48 -8.69 5.02
C SER A 79 -10.67 -9.94 5.86
N ARG A 80 -10.85 -9.81 7.17
CA ARG A 80 -11.18 -10.96 8.04
C ARG A 80 -12.62 -11.44 7.87
N VAL A 81 -13.44 -10.64 7.19
CA VAL A 81 -14.84 -10.99 6.88
C VAL A 81 -14.92 -11.93 5.68
N VAL A 82 -13.90 -11.93 4.81
CA VAL A 82 -13.89 -12.69 3.56
C VAL A 82 -12.66 -13.59 3.52
N THR A 83 -12.85 -14.90 3.72
CA THR A 83 -11.79 -15.92 3.59
C THR A 83 -11.19 -15.90 2.18
N GLY A 84 -9.86 -16.06 2.10
CA GLY A 84 -9.10 -16.03 0.85
C GLY A 84 -8.99 -14.63 0.22
N SER A 85 -9.39 -13.56 0.93
CA SER A 85 -9.33 -12.18 0.40
C SER A 85 -7.92 -11.58 0.40
N GLY A 86 -6.97 -12.26 1.03
CA GLY A 86 -5.59 -11.84 1.13
C GLY A 86 -4.95 -11.68 -0.25
N GLN A 87 -4.32 -10.53 -0.48
CA GLN A 87 -3.51 -10.25 -1.67
C GLN A 87 -2.23 -9.52 -1.29
N ARG A 88 -1.11 -9.88 -1.92
CA ARG A 88 0.16 -9.17 -1.85
C ARG A 88 0.45 -8.54 -3.20
N HIS A 89 0.80 -7.26 -3.16
CA HIS A 89 1.21 -6.49 -4.33
C HIS A 89 2.61 -5.91 -4.13
N GLU A 90 3.33 -5.82 -5.24
CA GLU A 90 4.49 -4.94 -5.40
C GLU A 90 4.06 -3.73 -6.23
N ILE A 91 4.40 -2.53 -5.76
CA ILE A 91 4.05 -1.28 -6.43
C ILE A 91 5.33 -0.51 -6.72
N THR A 92 5.57 -0.23 -8.00
CA THR A 92 6.70 0.57 -8.47
C THR A 92 6.19 1.86 -9.11
N ALA A 93 7.11 2.70 -9.61
CA ALA A 93 6.74 3.86 -10.40
C ALA A 93 6.10 3.52 -11.76
N GLN A 94 6.18 2.25 -12.18
CA GLN A 94 5.63 1.76 -13.45
C GLN A 94 4.21 1.18 -13.28
N GLY A 95 3.83 0.75 -12.08
CA GLY A 95 2.49 0.24 -11.84
C GLY A 95 2.35 -0.65 -10.61
N ILE A 96 1.28 -1.45 -10.63
CA ILE A 96 0.85 -2.35 -9.55
C ILE A 96 0.94 -3.78 -10.06
N TYR A 97 1.62 -4.64 -9.31
CA TYR A 97 1.85 -6.03 -9.68
C TYR A 97 1.34 -6.94 -8.55
N LEU A 98 0.34 -7.78 -8.86
CA LEU A 98 -0.12 -8.81 -7.93
C LEU A 98 0.90 -9.96 -7.92
N VAL A 99 1.44 -10.27 -6.75
CA VAL A 99 2.47 -11.30 -6.59
C VAL A 99 1.98 -12.54 -5.84
N GLU A 100 0.98 -12.39 -4.98
CA GLU A 100 0.38 -13.50 -4.23
C GLU A 100 -1.08 -13.20 -3.90
N GLN A 101 -1.94 -14.20 -3.87
CA GLN A 101 -3.35 -14.05 -3.49
C GLN A 101 -3.94 -15.33 -2.92
N GLY A 102 -5.08 -15.21 -2.23
CA GLY A 102 -5.85 -16.35 -1.72
C GLY A 102 -5.51 -16.75 -0.30
N PHE A 103 -4.79 -15.91 0.46
CA PHE A 103 -4.50 -16.15 1.87
C PHE A 103 -5.55 -15.51 2.80
N VAL A 104 -5.42 -15.75 4.11
CA VAL A 104 -6.41 -15.49 5.19
C VAL A 104 -7.56 -16.47 5.23
#